data_AF-A0A9D0P2U9-F1
#
_entry.id   AF-A0A9D0P2U9-F1
#
_cell.length_a   1.000
_cell.length_b   1.000
_cell.length_c   1.000
_cell.angle_alpha   90.00
_cell.angle_beta   90.00
_cell.angle_gamma   90.00
#
_symmetry.space_group_name_H-M   'P 1'
#
loop_
_entity.id
_entity.type
_entity.pdbx_description
1 polymer ?
#
loop_
_entity_poly.entity_id
_entity_poly.type
_entity_poly.pdbx_seq_one_letter_code
_entity_poly.pdbx_strand_id
1 'polypeptide(L)'
;IKRFALKQNITALRKRVNELGVSEPIIQQQGLERIVVQLPGVQDTARAKKILGATATLEFRLVDEQGDPFAAESSGRVPAGDRLYHERNGAPILLKRRVMLTGEYITDAASGIDQQNSGAAVFITLDGKGARLFSKVTGANIKRLMAVVFIETKPDGRKVEEVINVARIQDELSKRFQITGLDSTREARDLSLLLRAGALAAPMRFVEERTVGPSLGKANIEMGFKSVVIGFVFVLIFMAVYYKLFGLVANLALMLNLVLIVAVLSMLQATLTLPGIAGIVLTVGMAVDANVLIYERIREELKAGNTPHNSINAGYEKAFSTITDANITTLIAAVILYSFGTGPIKGFAITLGIGILSSMFTAIMGTRAIINLIYGRRARVQSLSI
;
A
#
# COMPACT_ATOMS: atom_id res chain seq x y z
N ILE A 1 -24.96 1.29 6.36
CA ILE A 1 -24.13 1.58 7.56
C ILE A 1 -22.69 1.09 7.40
N LYS A 2 -22.42 -0.23 7.28
CA LYS A 2 -21.05 -0.78 7.19
C LYS A 2 -20.15 -0.15 6.11
N ARG A 3 -20.64 0.03 4.87
CA ARG A 3 -19.88 0.67 3.77
C ARG A 3 -19.52 2.14 4.06
N PHE A 4 -20.41 2.87 4.73
CA PHE A 4 -20.17 4.28 5.10
C PHE A 4 -19.09 4.39 6.18
N ALA A 5 -19.19 3.57 7.24
CA ALA A 5 -18.18 3.50 8.29
C ALA A 5 -16.80 3.12 7.72
N LEU A 6 -16.75 2.20 6.76
CA LEU A 6 -15.49 1.78 6.14
C LEU A 6 -14.86 2.90 5.29
N LYS A 7 -15.65 3.61 4.47
CA LYS A 7 -15.15 4.78 3.72
C LYS A 7 -14.65 5.88 4.65
N GLN A 8 -15.38 6.16 5.73
CA GLN A 8 -14.99 7.17 6.72
C GLN A 8 -13.68 6.78 7.41
N ASN A 9 -13.53 5.52 7.82
CA ASN A 9 -12.29 5.01 8.43
C ASN A 9 -11.11 5.06 7.44
N ILE A 10 -11.31 4.80 6.14
CA ILE A 10 -10.26 4.95 5.12
C ILE A 10 -9.79 6.40 5.04
N THR A 11 -10.71 7.37 5.04
CA THR A 11 -10.37 8.81 5.03
C THR A 11 -9.60 9.20 6.28
N ALA A 12 -10.02 8.72 7.47
CA ALA A 12 -9.31 8.97 8.72
C ALA A 12 -7.91 8.35 8.74
N LEU A 13 -7.79 7.09 8.29
CA LEU A 13 -6.49 6.42 8.15
C LEU A 13 -5.57 7.17 7.19
N ARG A 14 -6.09 7.70 6.08
CA ARG A 14 -5.30 8.48 5.12
C ARG A 14 -4.71 9.74 5.74
N LYS A 15 -5.51 10.47 6.56
CA LYS A 15 -4.98 11.60 7.34
C LYS A 15 -3.90 11.13 8.32
N ARG A 16 -4.16 10.07 9.08
CA ARG A 16 -3.22 9.52 10.07
C ARG A 16 -1.89 9.07 9.48
N VAL A 17 -1.89 8.49 8.29
CA VAL A 17 -0.66 8.04 7.67
C VAL A 17 0.18 9.21 7.15
N ASN A 18 -0.46 10.25 6.61
CA ASN A 18 0.26 11.47 6.22
C ASN A 18 1.02 12.08 7.41
N GLU A 19 0.42 12.01 8.61
CA GLU A 19 1.02 12.48 9.86
C GLU A 19 2.21 11.64 10.35
N LEU A 20 2.30 10.37 9.94
CA LEU A 20 3.46 9.53 10.22
C LEU A 20 4.68 9.92 9.37
N GLY A 21 4.54 10.86 8.42
CA GLY A 21 5.62 11.29 7.53
C GLY A 21 5.99 10.23 6.49
N VAL A 22 5.08 9.31 6.18
CA VAL A 22 5.30 8.23 5.24
C VAL A 22 5.04 8.72 3.81
N SER A 23 6.00 8.52 2.93
CA SER A 23 5.84 8.81 1.50
C SER A 23 5.01 7.71 0.85
N GLU A 24 3.95 8.07 0.11
CA GLU A 24 3.16 7.16 -0.73
C GLU A 24 2.51 5.95 -0.03
N PRO A 25 1.70 6.16 1.02
CA PRO A 25 1.00 5.07 1.68
C PRO A 25 -0.13 4.50 0.82
N ILE A 26 -0.23 3.17 0.78
CA ILE A 26 -1.31 2.48 0.08
C ILE A 26 -2.37 2.08 1.11
N ILE A 27 -3.53 2.74 1.06
CA ILE A 27 -4.70 2.43 1.89
C ILE A 27 -5.83 2.02 0.96
N GLN A 28 -6.20 0.75 1.02
CA GLN A 28 -7.20 0.16 0.14
C GLN A 28 -8.21 -0.68 0.91
N GLN A 29 -9.46 -0.65 0.47
CA GLN A 29 -10.48 -1.57 0.96
C GLN A 29 -10.18 -2.99 0.45
N GLN A 30 -10.22 -3.97 1.35
CA GLN A 30 -10.11 -5.38 1.01
C GLN A 30 -11.40 -6.09 1.44
N GLY A 31 -12.20 -6.52 0.46
CA GLY A 31 -13.51 -7.13 0.74
C GLY A 31 -14.50 -6.17 1.39
N LEU A 32 -15.40 -6.69 2.23
CA LEU A 32 -16.50 -5.91 2.82
C LEU A 32 -16.16 -5.26 4.16
N GLU A 33 -15.17 -5.78 4.89
CA GLU A 33 -14.92 -5.42 6.29
C GLU A 33 -13.43 -5.20 6.63
N ARG A 34 -12.52 -5.22 5.65
CA ARG A 34 -11.08 -5.04 5.89
C ARG A 34 -10.53 -3.84 5.12
N ILE A 35 -9.48 -3.26 5.69
CA ILE A 35 -8.68 -2.19 5.09
C ILE A 35 -7.22 -2.66 5.14
N VAL A 36 -6.56 -2.66 4.00
CA VAL A 36 -5.13 -2.92 3.88
C VAL A 36 -4.42 -1.58 3.92
N VAL A 37 -3.42 -1.47 4.80
CA VAL A 37 -2.56 -0.30 4.95
C VAL A 37 -1.12 -0.75 4.73
N GLN A 38 -0.45 -0.17 3.74
CA GLN A 38 0.97 -0.39 3.47
C GLN A 38 1.73 0.91 3.72
N LEU A 39 2.72 0.83 4.59
CA LEU A 39 3.53 1.97 5.04
C LEU A 39 4.99 1.75 4.63
N PRO A 40 5.41 2.21 3.44
CA PRO A 40 6.80 2.08 3.04
C PRO A 40 7.72 2.90 3.96
N GLY A 41 8.87 2.34 4.33
CA GLY A 41 9.89 3.06 5.10
C GLY A 41 9.59 3.28 6.59
N VAL A 42 8.47 2.77 7.13
CA VAL A 42 8.22 2.82 8.58
C VAL A 42 9.12 1.83 9.31
N GLN A 43 9.96 2.36 10.19
CA GLN A 43 10.88 1.55 11.02
C GLN A 43 10.22 1.10 12.33
N ASP A 44 9.40 1.95 12.95
CA ASP A 44 8.72 1.68 14.21
C ASP A 44 7.25 1.30 13.96
N THR A 45 7.02 -0.01 13.83
CA THR A 45 5.67 -0.56 13.61
C THR A 45 4.77 -0.40 14.84
N ALA A 46 5.34 -0.40 16.05
CA ALA A 46 4.59 -0.24 17.29
C ALA A 46 3.98 1.16 17.39
N ARG A 47 4.77 2.20 17.09
CA ARG A 47 4.28 3.58 17.04
C ARG A 47 3.24 3.78 15.95
N ALA A 48 3.45 3.21 14.76
CA ALA A 48 2.48 3.28 13.68
C ALA A 48 1.15 2.61 14.08
N LYS A 49 1.18 1.44 14.72
CA LYS A 49 -0.02 0.77 15.23
C LYS A 49 -0.76 1.60 16.27
N LYS A 50 -0.04 2.22 17.22
CA LYS A 50 -0.64 3.09 18.24
C LYS A 50 -1.45 4.21 17.57
N ILE A 51 -0.86 4.89 16.59
CA ILE A 51 -1.51 6.02 15.90
C ILE A 51 -2.67 5.55 14.99
N LEU A 52 -2.49 4.45 14.26
CA LEU A 52 -3.51 3.96 13.32
C LEU A 52 -4.68 3.24 14.01
N GLY A 53 -4.42 2.59 15.14
CA GLY A 53 -5.41 1.86 15.92
C GLY A 53 -6.13 2.72 16.96
N ALA A 54 -5.60 3.90 17.32
CA ALA A 54 -6.20 4.74 18.35
C ALA A 54 -7.61 5.22 17.97
N THR A 55 -8.61 4.78 18.71
CA THR A 55 -10.01 5.25 18.64
C THR A 55 -10.22 6.38 19.65
N ALA A 56 -9.30 7.33 19.66
CA ALA A 56 -9.36 8.48 20.55
C ALA A 56 -10.44 9.46 20.06
N THR A 57 -11.36 9.82 20.94
CA THR A 57 -12.29 10.94 20.74
C THR A 57 -12.17 11.92 21.89
N LEU A 58 -12.30 13.22 21.59
CA LEU A 58 -12.41 14.24 22.62
C LEU A 58 -13.86 14.70 22.78
N GLU A 59 -14.22 14.95 24.03
CA GLU A 59 -15.45 15.63 24.41
C GLU A 59 -15.14 16.81 25.33
N PHE A 60 -15.74 17.96 25.01
CA PHE A 60 -15.68 19.14 25.86
C PHE A 60 -16.94 19.18 26.72
N ARG A 61 -16.79 19.31 28.03
CA ARG A 61 -17.88 19.26 29.02
C ARG A 61 -17.70 20.37 30.05
N LEU A 62 -18.79 20.91 30.59
CA LEU A 62 -18.71 21.80 31.76
C LEU A 62 -18.42 20.99 33.01
N VAL A 63 -17.62 21.57 33.89
CA VAL A 63 -17.46 21.11 35.26
C VAL A 63 -18.68 21.53 36.07
N ASP A 64 -19.13 20.64 36.95
CA ASP A 64 -20.06 21.02 38.00
C ASP A 64 -19.29 21.57 39.20
N GLU A 65 -19.44 22.87 39.45
CA GLU A 65 -18.75 23.57 40.54
C GLU A 65 -19.58 23.58 41.84
N GLN A 66 -20.83 23.09 41.80
CA GLN A 66 -21.74 23.09 42.95
C GLN A 66 -21.77 21.74 43.69
N GLY A 67 -21.68 20.63 42.96
CA GLY A 67 -21.59 19.31 43.54
C GLY A 67 -20.21 19.02 44.13
N ASP A 68 -20.16 18.16 45.14
CA ASP A 68 -18.92 17.65 45.73
C ASP A 68 -18.52 16.32 45.04
N PRO A 69 -17.40 16.29 44.28
CA PRO A 69 -16.94 15.09 43.60
C PRO A 69 -16.51 13.96 44.53
N PHE A 70 -15.92 14.28 45.70
CA PHE A 70 -15.45 13.29 46.66
C PHE A 70 -16.63 12.64 47.40
N ALA A 71 -17.66 13.43 47.71
CA ALA A 71 -18.91 12.89 48.24
C ALA A 71 -19.61 11.99 47.22
N ALA A 72 -19.61 12.37 45.93
CA ALA A 72 -20.21 11.56 44.86
C ALA A 72 -19.47 10.22 44.64
N GLU A 73 -18.13 10.22 44.75
CA GLU A 73 -17.31 9.02 44.65
C GLU A 73 -17.55 8.07 45.83
N SER A 74 -17.50 8.58 47.06
CA SER A 74 -17.66 7.79 48.29
C SER A 74 -19.09 7.25 48.49
N SER A 75 -20.11 8.04 48.12
CA SER A 75 -21.51 7.64 48.25
C SER A 75 -22.07 6.88 47.05
N GLY A 76 -21.36 6.90 45.91
CA GLY A 76 -21.84 6.38 44.63
C GLY A 76 -23.05 7.12 44.05
N ARG A 77 -23.47 8.23 44.65
CA ARG A 77 -24.64 9.02 44.23
C ARG A 77 -24.19 10.28 43.52
N VAL A 78 -24.35 10.30 42.20
CA VAL A 78 -24.02 11.46 41.37
C VAL A 78 -25.26 12.36 41.20
N PRO A 79 -25.14 13.69 41.32
CA PRO A 79 -26.23 14.63 41.07
C PRO A 79 -26.91 14.41 39.71
N ALA A 80 -28.22 14.67 39.65
CA ALA A 80 -28.99 14.50 38.43
C ALA A 80 -28.48 15.45 37.34
N GLY A 81 -28.13 14.88 36.18
CA GLY A 81 -27.55 15.64 35.06
C GLY A 81 -26.02 15.60 34.99
N ASP A 82 -25.36 14.99 35.98
CA ASP A 82 -23.91 14.94 36.06
C ASP A 82 -23.38 13.51 35.89
N ARG A 83 -22.07 13.41 35.68
CA ARG A 83 -21.34 12.15 35.61
C ARG A 83 -19.98 12.36 36.25
N LEU A 84 -19.60 11.40 37.10
CA LEU A 84 -18.29 11.36 37.73
C LEU A 84 -17.25 10.91 36.70
N TYR A 85 -16.14 11.64 36.63
CA TYR A 85 -14.93 11.31 35.88
C TYR A 85 -13.73 11.40 36.81
N HIS A 86 -12.58 10.92 36.33
CA HIS A 86 -11.31 11.06 37.03
C HIS A 86 -10.32 11.87 36.18
N GLU A 87 -9.61 12.76 36.85
CA GLU A 87 -8.40 13.39 36.32
C GLU A 87 -7.22 12.40 36.31
N ARG A 88 -6.13 12.73 35.62
CA ARG A 88 -4.92 11.89 35.55
C ARG A 88 -4.30 11.55 36.90
N ASN A 89 -4.40 12.48 37.85
CA ASN A 89 -3.92 12.30 39.22
C ASN A 89 -4.87 11.42 40.08
N GLY A 90 -5.96 10.91 39.49
CA GLY A 90 -6.98 10.12 40.16
C GLY A 90 -8.04 10.94 40.88
N ALA A 91 -7.94 12.28 40.88
CA ALA A 91 -8.92 13.12 41.56
C ALA A 91 -10.30 13.01 40.89
N PRO A 92 -11.37 12.79 41.67
CA PRO A 92 -12.72 12.79 41.15
C PRO A 92 -13.12 14.19 40.70
N ILE A 93 -13.78 14.27 39.54
CA ILE A 93 -14.36 15.51 39.02
C ILE A 93 -15.76 15.27 38.48
N LEU A 94 -16.69 16.15 38.81
CA LEU A 94 -18.05 16.10 38.31
C LEU A 94 -18.18 16.91 37.04
N LEU A 95 -18.63 16.27 35.97
CA LEU A 95 -18.89 16.93 34.69
C LEU A 95 -20.36 16.82 34.31
N LYS A 96 -20.89 17.86 33.68
CA LYS A 96 -22.25 17.83 33.11
C LYS A 96 -22.33 16.72 32.04
N ARG A 97 -23.44 15.97 32.05
CA ARG A 97 -23.70 14.89 31.07
C ARG A 97 -23.77 15.40 29.64
N ARG A 98 -24.21 16.65 29.45
CA ARG A 98 -24.33 17.28 28.14
C ARG A 98 -22.94 17.61 27.58
N VAL A 99 -22.62 17.04 26.42
CA VAL A 99 -21.40 17.37 25.66
C VAL A 99 -21.58 18.71 24.97
N MET A 100 -20.59 19.58 25.09
CA MET A 100 -20.56 20.92 24.49
C MET A 100 -20.11 20.87 23.04
N LEU A 101 -19.02 20.16 22.82
CA LEU A 101 -18.37 20.00 21.54
C LEU A 101 -17.68 18.63 21.53
N THR A 102 -17.66 17.99 20.37
CA THR A 102 -16.94 16.73 20.12
C THR A 102 -15.77 17.01 19.19
N GLY A 103 -14.75 16.14 19.23
CA GLY A 103 -13.57 16.26 18.35
C GLY A 103 -13.87 16.16 16.84
N GLU A 104 -15.10 15.81 16.43
CA GLU A 104 -15.48 15.73 15.01
C GLU A 104 -15.45 17.08 14.28
N TYR A 105 -15.60 18.18 15.03
CA TYR A 105 -15.60 19.54 14.50
C TYR A 105 -14.19 20.14 14.39
N ILE A 106 -13.14 19.39 14.76
CA ILE A 106 -11.76 19.84 14.69
C ILE A 106 -11.25 19.65 13.25
N THR A 107 -10.77 20.74 12.66
CA THR A 107 -10.19 20.75 11.30
C THR A 107 -8.68 20.69 11.32
N ASP A 108 -8.07 21.32 12.32
CA ASP A 108 -6.62 21.33 12.50
C ASP A 108 -6.28 21.40 13.99
N ALA A 109 -5.12 20.86 14.35
CA ALA A 109 -4.55 20.92 15.69
C ALA A 109 -3.01 20.95 15.58
N ALA A 110 -2.37 21.90 16.24
CA ALA A 110 -0.92 22.07 16.20
C ALA A 110 -0.35 22.13 17.62
N SER A 111 0.69 21.33 17.89
CA SER A 111 1.47 21.47 19.11
C SER A 111 2.31 22.74 19.05
N GLY A 112 2.35 23.50 20.14
CA GLY A 112 3.24 24.63 20.30
C GLY A 112 3.53 24.90 21.76
N ILE A 113 4.07 26.09 22.02
CA ILE A 113 4.37 26.57 23.37
C ILE A 113 3.44 27.73 23.65
N ASP A 114 2.82 27.72 24.82
CA ASP A 114 2.03 28.84 25.30
C ASP A 114 2.94 30.04 25.58
N GLN A 115 2.63 31.19 25.01
CA GLN A 115 3.46 32.39 25.12
C GLN A 115 3.48 32.96 26.54
N GLN A 116 2.46 32.65 27.35
CA GLN A 116 2.29 33.24 28.67
C GLN A 116 3.02 32.46 29.76
N ASN A 117 2.89 31.12 29.75
CA ASN A 117 3.48 30.27 30.79
C ASN A 117 4.68 29.44 30.32
N SER A 118 5.12 29.58 29.06
CA SER A 118 6.15 28.71 28.44
C SER A 118 5.85 27.21 28.54
N GLY A 119 4.58 26.85 28.78
CA GLY A 119 4.11 25.48 28.90
C GLY A 119 3.77 24.86 27.54
N ALA A 120 3.72 23.53 27.47
CA ALA A 120 3.28 22.83 26.28
C ALA A 120 1.78 23.08 26.03
N ALA A 121 1.42 23.40 24.78
CA ALA A 121 0.05 23.70 24.39
C ALA A 121 -0.32 23.06 23.06
N VAL A 122 -1.62 22.84 22.85
CA VAL A 122 -2.18 22.43 21.56
C VAL A 122 -3.17 23.49 21.09
N PHE A 123 -2.86 24.11 19.96
CA PHE A 123 -3.71 25.07 19.27
C PHE A 123 -4.69 24.32 18.38
N ILE A 124 -5.98 24.54 18.57
CA ILE A 124 -7.06 23.84 17.88
C ILE A 124 -7.81 24.82 16.97
N THR A 125 -8.13 24.37 15.76
CA THR A 125 -8.99 25.09 14.81
C THR A 125 -10.24 24.27 14.50
N LEU A 126 -11.40 24.88 14.68
CA LEU A 126 -12.71 24.28 14.41
C LEU A 126 -13.22 24.59 12.99
N ASP A 127 -14.12 23.75 12.50
CA ASP A 127 -14.94 24.06 11.32
C ASP A 127 -15.97 25.16 11.62
N GLY A 128 -16.67 25.63 10.59
CA GLY A 128 -17.65 26.71 10.74
C GLY A 128 -18.86 26.36 11.62
N LYS A 129 -19.26 25.09 11.68
CA LYS A 129 -20.42 24.63 12.47
C LYS A 129 -20.03 24.50 13.95
N GLY A 130 -18.90 23.87 14.23
CA GLY A 130 -18.30 23.74 15.54
C GLY A 130 -17.96 25.08 16.16
N ALA A 131 -17.38 26.01 15.39
CA ALA A 131 -17.09 27.36 15.87
C ALA A 131 -18.36 28.08 16.37
N ARG A 132 -19.48 28.01 15.63
CA ARG A 132 -20.76 28.62 16.06
C ARG A 132 -21.35 27.95 17.31
N LEU A 133 -21.29 26.62 17.37
CA LEU A 133 -21.77 25.86 18.52
C LEU A 133 -20.95 26.20 19.78
N PHE A 134 -19.63 26.22 19.64
CA PHE A 134 -18.70 26.46 20.72
C PHE A 134 -18.77 27.90 21.22
N SER A 135 -18.85 28.87 20.31
CA SER A 135 -19.06 30.30 20.62
C SER A 135 -20.33 30.51 21.46
N LYS A 136 -21.48 29.97 21.00
CA LYS A 136 -22.75 30.08 21.73
C LYS A 136 -22.69 29.48 23.14
N VAL A 137 -22.02 28.34 23.29
CA VAL A 137 -21.94 27.62 24.55
C VAL A 137 -20.96 28.28 25.52
N THR A 138 -19.79 28.71 25.04
CA THR A 138 -18.77 29.37 25.86
C THR A 138 -19.18 30.78 26.25
N GLY A 139 -19.80 31.54 25.34
CA GLY A 139 -20.35 32.88 25.64
C GLY A 139 -21.44 32.87 26.72
N ALA A 140 -22.22 31.79 26.83
CA ALA A 140 -23.21 31.62 27.90
C ALA A 140 -22.60 31.13 29.24
N ASN A 141 -21.33 30.70 29.24
CA ASN A 141 -20.68 30.07 30.40
C ASN A 141 -19.30 30.70 30.71
N ILE A 142 -19.15 31.99 30.45
CA ILE A 142 -17.93 32.74 30.78
C ILE A 142 -17.69 32.66 32.30
N LYS A 143 -16.41 32.55 32.68
CA LYS A 143 -15.90 32.31 34.04
C LYS A 143 -16.17 30.91 34.61
N ARG A 144 -16.88 30.02 33.92
CA ARG A 144 -17.07 28.63 34.38
C ARG A 144 -15.91 27.73 33.97
N LEU A 145 -15.73 26.64 34.69
CA LEU A 145 -14.73 25.62 34.37
C LEU A 145 -15.24 24.66 33.28
N MET A 146 -14.38 24.35 32.32
CA MET A 146 -14.59 23.39 31.24
C MET A 146 -13.51 22.32 31.31
N ALA A 147 -13.93 21.07 31.17
CA ALA A 147 -13.04 19.92 31.12
C ALA A 147 -12.99 19.35 29.70
N VAL A 148 -11.81 18.85 29.35
CA VAL A 148 -11.57 18.08 28.13
C VAL A 148 -11.44 16.61 28.52
N VAL A 149 -12.39 15.80 28.05
CA VAL A 149 -12.41 14.35 28.29
C VAL A 149 -11.82 13.64 27.08
N PHE A 150 -10.75 12.91 27.32
CA PHE A 150 -10.18 11.96 26.38
C PHE A 150 -10.83 10.60 26.56
N ILE A 151 -11.38 10.08 25.47
CA ILE A 151 -12.04 8.78 25.45
C ILE A 151 -11.28 7.88 24.49
N GLU A 152 -10.61 6.87 25.04
CA GLU A 152 -9.95 5.82 24.27
C GLU A 152 -10.80 4.55 24.28
N THR A 153 -11.17 4.04 23.09
CA THR A 153 -11.85 2.76 23.00
C THR A 153 -10.82 1.65 22.77
N LYS A 154 -10.51 0.89 23.82
CA LYS A 154 -9.60 -0.24 23.71
C LYS A 154 -10.12 -1.29 22.72
N PRO A 155 -9.24 -2.13 22.14
CA PRO A 155 -9.65 -3.16 21.17
C PRO A 155 -10.66 -4.18 21.71
N ASP A 156 -10.75 -4.31 23.04
CA ASP A 156 -11.73 -5.13 23.77
C ASP A 156 -13.12 -4.49 23.86
N GLY A 157 -13.29 -3.27 23.33
CA GLY A 157 -14.52 -2.49 23.38
C GLY A 157 -14.70 -1.67 24.67
N ARG A 158 -13.78 -1.79 25.64
CA ARG A 158 -13.83 -0.97 26.86
C ARG A 158 -13.42 0.46 26.54
N LYS A 159 -14.16 1.42 27.11
CA LYS A 159 -13.83 2.84 27.02
C LYS A 159 -13.06 3.25 28.26
N VAL A 160 -11.88 3.79 28.06
CA VAL A 160 -11.13 4.50 29.11
C VAL A 160 -11.42 5.98 28.89
N GLU A 161 -12.02 6.59 29.90
CA GLU A 161 -12.39 8.00 29.89
C GLU A 161 -11.54 8.72 30.94
N GLU A 162 -10.80 9.72 30.52
CA GLU A 162 -9.85 10.47 31.34
C GLU A 162 -10.02 11.95 31.11
N VAL A 163 -10.02 12.76 32.17
CA VAL A 163 -9.95 14.21 32.04
C VAL A 163 -8.49 14.63 31.88
N ILE A 164 -8.16 15.14 30.69
CA ILE A 164 -6.79 15.53 30.34
C ILE A 164 -6.48 16.99 30.67
N ASN A 165 -7.51 17.82 30.78
CA ASN A 165 -7.36 19.23 31.11
C ASN A 165 -8.66 19.80 31.68
N VAL A 166 -8.51 20.70 32.65
CA VAL A 166 -9.59 21.54 33.19
C VAL A 166 -9.12 22.99 33.11
N ALA A 167 -9.92 23.83 32.46
CA ALA A 167 -9.59 25.24 32.26
C ALA A 167 -10.80 26.14 32.46
N ARG A 168 -10.56 27.37 32.91
CA ARG A 168 -11.60 28.39 33.04
C ARG A 168 -11.87 29.04 31.68
N ILE A 169 -13.14 29.13 31.29
CA ILE A 169 -13.55 29.89 30.11
C ILE A 169 -13.38 31.37 30.42
N GLN A 170 -12.43 32.04 29.78
CA GLN A 170 -12.16 33.47 30.01
C GLN A 170 -13.00 34.36 29.09
N ASP A 171 -13.20 33.92 27.84
CA ASP A 171 -13.92 34.64 26.80
C ASP A 171 -14.75 33.70 25.93
N GLU A 172 -15.57 34.26 25.05
CA GLU A 172 -16.30 33.51 24.02
C GLU A 172 -15.31 32.90 23.00
N LEU A 173 -15.20 31.57 23.02
CA LEU A 173 -14.28 30.84 22.16
C LEU A 173 -14.95 30.51 20.82
N SER A 174 -14.42 31.11 19.77
CA SER A 174 -14.89 30.95 18.39
C SER A 174 -14.15 29.80 17.68
N LYS A 175 -13.47 30.10 16.58
CA LYS A 175 -12.87 29.13 15.67
C LYS A 175 -11.52 28.58 16.16
N ARG A 176 -10.78 29.37 16.94
CA ARG A 176 -9.43 29.02 17.41
C ARG A 176 -9.38 29.12 18.92
N PHE A 177 -8.80 28.11 19.56
CA PHE A 177 -8.52 28.09 20.98
C PHE A 177 -7.31 27.21 21.27
N GLN A 178 -6.80 27.23 22.50
CA GLN A 178 -5.67 26.42 22.92
C GLN A 178 -6.01 25.55 24.14
N ILE A 179 -5.43 24.36 24.20
CA ILE A 179 -5.39 23.51 25.39
C ILE A 179 -4.00 23.67 26.01
N THR A 180 -3.94 24.08 27.27
CA THR A 180 -2.71 24.25 28.05
C THR A 180 -2.65 23.20 29.17
N GLY A 181 -1.59 23.20 29.98
CA GLY A 181 -1.46 22.29 31.14
C GLY A 181 -1.10 20.86 30.78
N LEU A 182 -0.40 20.66 29.66
CA LEU A 182 0.12 19.35 29.24
C LEU A 182 1.49 19.09 29.88
N ASP A 183 1.79 17.83 30.18
CA ASP A 183 2.97 17.43 30.96
C ASP A 183 4.28 17.60 30.16
N SER A 184 4.21 17.51 28.83
CA SER A 184 5.39 17.65 27.96
C SER A 184 5.06 18.07 26.53
N THR A 185 6.07 18.59 25.82
CA THR A 185 5.99 18.87 24.37
C THR A 185 5.71 17.62 23.55
N ARG A 186 6.18 16.45 24.00
CA ARG A 186 5.92 15.17 23.34
C ARG A 186 4.44 14.81 23.41
N GLU A 187 3.84 15.00 24.57
CA GLU A 187 2.42 14.76 24.79
C GLU A 187 1.56 15.70 23.94
N ALA A 188 1.90 17.00 23.90
CA ALA A 188 1.23 17.96 23.03
C ALA A 188 1.30 17.54 21.55
N ARG A 189 2.45 17.02 21.12
CA ARG A 189 2.62 16.48 19.76
C ARG A 189 1.70 15.28 19.52
N ASP A 190 1.71 14.30 20.42
CA ASP A 190 0.86 13.09 20.31
C ASP A 190 -0.64 13.44 20.32
N LEU A 191 -1.06 14.35 21.21
CA LEU A 191 -2.44 14.84 21.27
C LEU A 191 -2.84 15.59 19.99
N SER A 192 -1.98 16.48 19.48
CA SER A 192 -2.25 17.21 18.23
C SER A 192 -2.41 16.27 17.03
N LEU A 193 -1.60 15.19 16.98
CA LEU A 193 -1.70 14.15 15.95
C LEU A 193 -3.04 13.41 16.05
N LEU A 194 -3.44 13.00 17.26
CA LEU A 194 -4.73 12.33 17.50
C LEU A 194 -5.92 13.22 17.16
N LEU A 195 -5.80 14.54 17.37
CA LEU A 195 -6.85 15.50 17.05
C LEU A 195 -7.01 15.75 15.55
N ARG A 196 -5.91 15.95 14.82
CA ARG A 196 -5.93 16.08 13.35
C ARG A 196 -6.41 14.81 12.66
N ALA A 197 -6.04 13.65 13.23
CA ALA A 197 -6.40 12.33 12.76
C ALA A 197 -7.91 12.08 12.72
N GLY A 198 -8.69 12.78 13.56
CA GLY A 198 -10.13 12.64 13.66
C GLY A 198 -10.59 11.31 14.28
N ALA A 199 -11.87 11.28 14.65
CA ALA A 199 -12.52 10.09 15.20
C ALA A 199 -12.70 9.00 14.13
N LEU A 200 -12.50 7.74 14.52
CA LEU A 200 -12.89 6.59 13.71
C LEU A 200 -14.40 6.38 13.83
N ALA A 201 -15.07 6.06 12.72
CA ALA A 201 -16.51 5.75 12.70
C ALA A 201 -16.84 4.43 13.40
N ALA A 202 -15.89 3.51 13.45
CA ALA A 202 -16.00 2.23 14.13
C ALA A 202 -14.62 1.75 14.61
N PRO A 203 -14.54 1.03 15.75
CA PRO A 203 -13.29 0.45 16.23
C PRO A 203 -12.73 -0.56 15.21
N MET A 204 -11.41 -0.61 15.09
CA MET A 204 -10.70 -1.50 14.19
C MET A 204 -9.74 -2.38 14.98
N ARG A 205 -9.57 -3.63 14.52
CA ARG A 205 -8.56 -4.55 15.04
C ARG A 205 -7.57 -4.90 13.94
N PHE A 206 -6.30 -5.05 14.30
CA PHE A 206 -5.30 -5.55 13.37
C PHE A 206 -5.49 -7.06 13.20
N VAL A 207 -5.71 -7.50 11.96
CA VAL A 207 -5.96 -8.92 11.63
C VAL A 207 -4.67 -9.64 11.22
N GLU A 208 -3.83 -8.97 10.44
CA GLU A 208 -2.57 -9.51 9.93
C GLU A 208 -1.54 -8.38 9.86
N GLU A 209 -0.28 -8.69 10.17
CA GLU A 209 0.85 -7.79 10.03
C GLU A 209 1.95 -8.49 9.23
N ARG A 210 2.54 -7.76 8.28
CA ARG A 210 3.76 -8.17 7.61
C ARG A 210 4.71 -6.99 7.54
N THR A 211 5.90 -7.18 8.08
CA THR A 211 6.96 -6.17 8.02
C THR A 211 8.09 -6.70 7.14
N VAL A 212 8.39 -5.95 6.07
CA VAL A 212 9.52 -6.25 5.19
C VAL A 212 10.54 -5.14 5.36
N GLY A 213 11.71 -5.49 5.88
CA GLY A 213 12.81 -4.54 6.06
C GLY A 213 13.33 -4.04 4.70
N PRO A 214 13.68 -2.74 4.56
CA PRO A 214 14.23 -2.20 3.32
C PRO A 214 15.49 -2.93 2.82
N SER A 215 16.35 -3.36 3.76
CA SER A 215 17.57 -4.12 3.45
C SER A 215 17.29 -5.49 2.84
N LEU A 216 16.32 -6.23 3.40
CA LEU A 216 15.89 -7.53 2.87
C LEU A 216 15.23 -7.39 1.50
N GLY A 217 14.42 -6.35 1.29
CA GLY A 217 13.82 -6.04 0.00
C GLY A 217 14.88 -5.77 -1.07
N LYS A 218 15.84 -4.89 -0.79
CA LYS A 218 16.95 -4.56 -1.69
C LYS A 218 17.80 -5.79 -2.01
N ALA A 219 18.19 -6.56 -0.99
CA ALA A 219 19.00 -7.77 -1.17
C ALA A 219 18.29 -8.80 -2.07
N ASN A 220 16.98 -9.00 -1.87
CA ASN A 220 16.21 -9.93 -2.70
C ASN A 220 16.12 -9.48 -4.17
N ILE A 221 15.94 -8.18 -4.42
CA ILE A 221 15.93 -7.64 -5.79
C ILE A 221 17.30 -7.82 -6.45
N GLU A 222 18.39 -7.50 -5.73
CA GLU A 222 19.74 -7.62 -6.27
C GLU A 222 20.11 -9.08 -6.55
N MET A 223 19.82 -10.00 -5.63
CA MET A 223 20.02 -11.43 -5.85
C MET A 223 19.17 -11.95 -7.00
N GLY A 224 17.89 -11.55 -7.06
CA GLY A 224 16.99 -11.94 -8.16
C GLY A 224 17.51 -11.49 -9.52
N PHE A 225 17.96 -10.23 -9.62
CA PHE A 225 18.55 -9.69 -10.85
C PHE A 225 19.83 -10.43 -11.26
N LYS A 226 20.75 -10.69 -10.31
CA LYS A 226 21.96 -11.48 -10.56
C LYS A 226 21.62 -12.88 -11.07
N SER A 227 20.64 -13.56 -10.47
CA SER A 227 20.19 -14.88 -10.93
C SER A 227 19.65 -14.86 -12.37
N VAL A 228 18.89 -13.83 -12.75
CA VAL A 228 18.40 -13.67 -14.12
C VAL A 228 19.57 -13.50 -15.09
N VAL A 229 20.51 -12.62 -14.78
CA VAL A 229 21.68 -12.35 -15.64
C VAL A 229 22.53 -13.59 -15.82
N ILE A 230 22.83 -14.32 -14.73
CA ILE A 230 23.63 -15.54 -14.79
C ILE A 230 22.89 -16.62 -15.60
N GLY A 231 21.61 -16.86 -15.34
CA GLY A 231 20.81 -17.83 -16.09
C GLY A 231 20.71 -17.47 -17.58
N PHE A 232 20.52 -16.19 -17.88
CA PHE A 232 20.47 -15.68 -19.25
C PHE A 232 21.79 -15.93 -19.99
N VAL A 233 22.94 -15.65 -19.37
CA VAL A 233 24.26 -15.92 -19.97
C VAL A 233 24.44 -17.41 -20.26
N PHE A 234 24.07 -18.31 -19.34
CA PHE A 234 24.15 -19.75 -19.58
C PHE A 234 23.28 -20.20 -20.76
N VAL A 235 22.06 -19.68 -20.87
CA VAL A 235 21.16 -19.94 -22.00
C VAL A 235 21.79 -19.48 -23.32
N LEU A 236 22.34 -18.26 -23.37
CA LEU A 236 22.97 -17.74 -24.58
C LEU A 236 24.14 -18.61 -25.04
N ILE A 237 24.98 -19.05 -24.09
CA ILE A 237 26.12 -19.94 -24.38
C ILE A 237 25.62 -21.28 -24.90
N PHE A 238 24.65 -21.90 -24.22
CA PHE A 238 24.07 -23.17 -24.64
C PHE A 238 23.50 -23.10 -26.06
N MET A 239 22.71 -22.07 -26.35
CA MET A 239 22.11 -21.89 -27.68
C MET A 239 23.18 -21.69 -28.76
N ALA A 240 24.19 -20.84 -28.50
CA ALA A 240 25.27 -20.59 -29.45
C ALA A 240 26.11 -21.85 -29.73
N VAL A 241 26.38 -22.68 -28.73
CA VAL A 241 27.18 -23.90 -28.88
C VAL A 241 26.36 -25.01 -29.57
N TYR A 242 25.13 -25.26 -29.13
CA TYR A 242 24.33 -26.40 -29.60
C TYR A 242 23.71 -26.16 -30.98
N TYR A 243 23.20 -24.95 -31.24
CA TYR A 243 22.49 -24.59 -32.49
C TYR A 243 23.31 -23.69 -33.43
N LYS A 244 24.57 -23.40 -33.10
CA LYS A 244 25.50 -22.63 -33.95
C LYS A 244 24.87 -21.33 -34.47
N LEU A 245 24.72 -21.21 -35.80
CA LEU A 245 24.21 -19.98 -36.44
C LEU A 245 22.73 -19.74 -36.11
N PHE A 246 21.92 -20.80 -36.07
CA PHE A 246 20.52 -20.70 -35.62
C PHE A 246 20.46 -20.29 -34.14
N GLY A 247 21.37 -20.80 -33.32
CA GLY A 247 21.56 -20.36 -31.93
C GLY A 247 21.83 -18.87 -31.79
N LEU A 248 22.68 -18.29 -32.64
CA LEU A 248 22.96 -16.85 -32.64
C LEU A 248 21.73 -16.01 -33.03
N VAL A 249 20.91 -16.49 -33.97
CA VAL A 249 19.65 -15.83 -34.34
C VAL A 249 18.65 -15.88 -33.18
N ALA A 250 18.51 -17.04 -32.51
CA ALA A 250 17.69 -17.17 -31.31
C ALA A 250 18.16 -16.24 -30.18
N ASN A 251 19.48 -16.12 -29.97
CA ASN A 251 20.05 -15.21 -28.98
C ASN A 251 19.70 -13.75 -29.26
N LEU A 252 19.73 -13.32 -30.52
CA LEU A 252 19.32 -11.98 -30.91
C LEU A 252 17.82 -11.74 -30.64
N ALA A 253 16.97 -12.72 -30.98
CA ALA A 253 15.53 -12.64 -30.68
C ALA A 253 15.26 -12.60 -29.18
N LEU A 254 16.00 -13.39 -28.38
CA LEU A 254 15.89 -13.42 -26.93
C LEU A 254 16.30 -12.08 -26.29
N MET A 255 17.38 -11.45 -26.77
CA MET A 255 17.77 -10.11 -26.34
C MET A 255 16.71 -9.07 -26.69
N LEU A 256 16.17 -9.12 -27.90
CA LEU A 256 15.13 -8.20 -28.34
C LEU A 256 13.85 -8.39 -27.50
N ASN A 257 13.51 -9.63 -27.16
CA ASN A 257 12.39 -9.94 -26.27
C ASN A 257 12.57 -9.30 -24.87
N LEU A 258 13.76 -9.40 -24.28
CA LEU A 258 14.04 -8.77 -22.98
C LEU A 258 13.92 -7.24 -23.04
N VAL A 259 14.43 -6.62 -24.10
CA VAL A 259 14.31 -5.18 -24.34
C VAL A 259 12.83 -4.78 -24.46
N LEU A 260 12.03 -5.54 -25.22
CA LEU A 260 10.60 -5.28 -25.37
C LEU A 260 9.84 -5.40 -24.04
N ILE A 261 10.14 -6.41 -23.22
CA ILE A 261 9.52 -6.56 -21.89
C ILE A 261 9.79 -5.30 -21.04
N VAL A 262 11.05 -4.86 -20.96
CA VAL A 262 11.43 -3.68 -20.17
C VAL A 262 10.81 -2.40 -20.75
N ALA A 263 10.76 -2.25 -22.07
CA ALA A 263 10.15 -1.10 -22.74
C ALA A 263 8.65 -1.00 -22.45
N VAL A 264 7.92 -2.11 -22.55
CA VAL A 264 6.46 -2.13 -22.29
C VAL A 264 6.17 -1.92 -20.80
N LEU A 265 6.93 -2.53 -19.89
CA LEU A 265 6.77 -2.27 -18.45
C LEU A 265 7.00 -0.79 -18.10
N SER A 266 7.99 -0.17 -18.72
CA SER A 266 8.30 1.25 -18.55
C SER A 266 7.16 2.14 -19.10
N MET A 267 6.62 1.79 -20.26
CA MET A 267 5.47 2.49 -20.87
C MET A 267 4.22 2.40 -20.00
N LEU A 268 3.97 1.25 -19.38
CA LEU A 268 2.82 1.02 -18.50
C LEU A 268 3.04 1.52 -17.06
N GLN A 269 4.21 2.11 -16.76
CA GLN A 269 4.63 2.47 -15.40
C GLN A 269 4.46 1.33 -14.38
N ALA A 270 4.64 0.10 -14.84
CA ALA A 270 4.49 -1.09 -14.01
C ALA A 270 5.73 -1.26 -13.12
N THR A 271 5.52 -1.52 -11.83
CA THR A 271 6.61 -1.72 -10.88
C THR A 271 7.25 -3.10 -11.03
N LEU A 272 8.58 -3.13 -11.17
CA LEU A 272 9.33 -4.38 -11.20
C LEU A 272 9.51 -4.92 -9.78
N THR A 273 8.68 -5.91 -9.42
CA THR A 273 8.72 -6.59 -8.12
C THR A 273 9.49 -7.91 -8.20
N LEU A 274 9.85 -8.51 -7.05
CA LEU A 274 10.51 -9.82 -7.02
C LEU A 274 9.73 -10.91 -7.78
N PRO A 275 8.40 -11.04 -7.63
CA PRO A 275 7.63 -11.93 -8.50
C PRO A 275 7.68 -11.52 -9.97
N GLY A 276 7.66 -10.22 -10.29
CA GLY A 276 7.88 -9.75 -11.67
C GLY A 276 9.20 -10.25 -12.27
N ILE A 277 10.29 -10.23 -11.48
CA ILE A 277 11.59 -10.80 -11.89
C ILE A 277 11.48 -12.31 -12.16
N ALA A 278 10.77 -13.06 -11.31
CA ALA A 278 10.51 -14.49 -11.56
C ALA A 278 9.70 -14.71 -12.85
N GLY A 279 8.77 -13.81 -13.16
CA GLY A 279 8.04 -13.79 -14.44
C GLY A 279 8.98 -13.61 -15.63
N ILE A 280 9.96 -12.72 -15.53
CA ILE A 280 10.99 -12.53 -16.57
C ILE A 280 11.84 -13.80 -16.73
N VAL A 281 12.25 -14.45 -15.64
CA VAL A 281 13.02 -15.71 -15.72
C VAL A 281 12.22 -16.79 -16.44
N LEU A 282 10.94 -16.94 -16.09
CA LEU A 282 10.05 -17.91 -16.72
C LEU A 282 9.85 -17.62 -18.21
N THR A 283 9.65 -16.36 -18.59
CA THR A 283 9.45 -15.97 -19.99
C THR A 283 10.71 -16.14 -20.82
N VAL A 284 11.90 -15.90 -20.24
CA VAL A 284 13.18 -16.21 -20.90
C VAL A 284 13.28 -17.71 -21.19
N GLY A 285 12.94 -18.58 -20.23
CA GLY A 285 12.94 -20.03 -20.45
C GLY A 285 11.99 -20.46 -21.57
N MET A 286 10.75 -19.97 -21.55
CA MET A 286 9.75 -20.28 -22.60
C MET A 286 10.11 -19.70 -23.97
N ALA A 287 10.76 -18.53 -24.02
CA ALA A 287 11.21 -17.92 -25.26
C ALA A 287 12.32 -18.72 -25.95
N VAL A 288 13.16 -19.42 -25.18
CA VAL A 288 14.15 -20.35 -25.72
C VAL A 288 13.46 -21.58 -26.28
N ASP A 289 12.50 -22.15 -25.53
CA ASP A 289 11.78 -23.36 -25.92
C ASP A 289 11.07 -23.21 -27.28
N ALA A 290 10.43 -22.06 -27.53
CA ALA A 290 9.82 -21.76 -28.82
C ALA A 290 10.83 -21.82 -29.99
N ASN A 291 12.03 -21.27 -29.80
CA ASN A 291 13.08 -21.30 -30.82
C ASN A 291 13.65 -22.72 -31.00
N VAL A 292 13.84 -23.46 -29.91
CA VAL A 292 14.28 -24.86 -29.91
C VAL A 292 13.30 -25.74 -30.69
N LEU A 293 11.99 -25.60 -30.45
CA LEU A 293 10.94 -26.38 -31.11
C LEU A 293 10.91 -26.13 -32.62
N ILE A 294 11.07 -24.86 -33.05
CA ILE A 294 11.21 -24.51 -34.47
C ILE A 294 12.43 -25.20 -35.07
N TYR A 295 13.58 -25.16 -34.39
CA TYR A 295 14.84 -25.67 -34.92
C TYR A 295 14.87 -27.20 -34.99
N GLU A 296 14.32 -27.89 -34.00
CA GLU A 296 14.16 -29.34 -34.07
C GLU A 296 13.19 -29.74 -35.18
N ARG A 297 12.08 -29.01 -35.36
CA ARG A 297 11.18 -29.30 -36.49
C ARG A 297 11.84 -29.10 -37.84
N ILE A 298 12.68 -28.07 -38.00
CA ILE A 298 13.50 -27.88 -39.21
C ILE A 298 14.47 -29.04 -39.39
N ARG A 299 15.14 -29.50 -38.33
CA ARG A 299 16.05 -30.67 -38.37
C ARG A 299 15.32 -31.95 -38.76
N GLU A 300 14.11 -32.17 -38.28
CA GLU A 300 13.27 -33.31 -38.66
C GLU A 300 12.93 -33.28 -40.16
N GLU A 301 12.54 -32.12 -40.70
CA GLU A 301 12.24 -31.98 -42.12
C GLU A 301 13.48 -32.18 -43.00
N LEU A 302 14.66 -31.74 -42.56
CA LEU A 302 15.92 -32.01 -43.25
C LEU A 302 16.27 -33.50 -43.26
N LYS A 303 16.07 -34.21 -42.14
CA LYS A 303 16.27 -35.66 -42.05
C LYS A 303 15.30 -36.43 -42.94
N ALA A 304 14.09 -35.90 -43.15
CA ALA A 304 13.10 -36.44 -44.07
C ALA A 304 13.44 -36.20 -45.55
N GLY A 305 14.56 -35.53 -45.87
CA GLY A 305 15.05 -35.32 -47.23
C GLY A 305 14.52 -34.05 -47.92
N ASN A 306 13.83 -33.16 -47.18
CA ASN A 306 13.35 -31.91 -47.76
C ASN A 306 14.49 -30.92 -48.03
N THR A 307 14.30 -30.07 -49.04
CA THR A 307 15.28 -29.02 -49.37
C THR A 307 15.41 -28.03 -48.22
N PRO A 308 16.60 -27.44 -47.97
CA PRO A 308 16.79 -26.51 -46.85
C PRO A 308 15.76 -25.38 -46.76
N HIS A 309 15.34 -24.84 -47.90
CA HIS A 309 14.33 -23.78 -47.94
C HIS A 309 12.92 -24.29 -47.60
N ASN A 310 12.55 -25.48 -48.07
CA ASN A 310 11.25 -26.09 -47.74
C ASN A 310 11.22 -26.54 -46.28
N SER A 311 12.31 -27.09 -45.75
CA SER A 311 12.43 -27.50 -44.34
C SER A 311 12.28 -26.31 -43.38
N ILE A 312 12.82 -25.14 -43.72
CA ILE A 312 12.62 -23.91 -42.94
C ILE A 312 11.13 -23.53 -42.92
N ASN A 313 10.49 -23.43 -44.10
CA ASN A 313 9.08 -23.05 -44.17
C ASN A 313 8.16 -24.04 -43.45
N ALA A 314 8.32 -25.34 -43.71
CA ALA A 314 7.55 -26.40 -43.07
C ALA A 314 7.79 -26.45 -41.56
N GLY A 315 9.04 -26.22 -41.12
CA GLY A 315 9.40 -26.14 -39.71
C GLY A 315 8.65 -25.03 -38.98
N TYR A 316 8.66 -23.80 -39.50
CA TYR A 316 7.91 -22.68 -38.92
C TYR A 316 6.40 -22.91 -38.94
N GLU A 317 5.84 -23.45 -40.02
CA GLU A 317 4.40 -23.69 -40.15
C GLU A 317 3.90 -24.73 -39.14
N LYS A 318 4.61 -25.85 -39.00
CA LYS A 318 4.26 -26.91 -38.05
C LYS A 318 4.49 -26.49 -36.60
N ALA A 319 5.59 -25.79 -36.32
CA ALA A 319 5.89 -25.30 -34.98
C ALA A 319 4.92 -24.19 -34.53
N PHE A 320 4.39 -23.39 -35.46
CA PHE A 320 3.46 -22.29 -35.15
C PHE A 320 2.24 -22.75 -34.35
N SER A 321 1.61 -23.86 -34.75
CA SER A 321 0.43 -24.39 -34.07
C SER A 321 0.75 -24.77 -32.61
N THR A 322 1.82 -25.54 -32.40
CA THR A 322 2.24 -25.99 -31.07
C THR A 322 2.65 -24.82 -30.16
N ILE A 323 3.42 -23.86 -30.69
CA ILE A 323 3.85 -22.68 -29.95
C ILE A 323 2.66 -21.81 -29.56
N THR A 324 1.71 -21.63 -30.49
CA THR A 324 0.53 -20.82 -30.25
C THR A 324 -0.36 -21.45 -29.19
N ASP A 325 -0.59 -22.76 -29.25
CA ASP A 325 -1.42 -23.49 -28.28
C ASP A 325 -0.84 -23.43 -26.85
N ALA A 326 0.47 -23.70 -26.70
CA ALA A 326 1.17 -23.62 -25.42
C ALA A 326 1.15 -22.20 -24.82
N ASN A 327 1.39 -21.18 -25.64
CA ASN A 327 1.41 -19.79 -25.19
C ASN A 327 0.02 -19.23 -24.90
N ILE A 328 -1.01 -19.59 -25.67
CA ILE A 328 -2.40 -19.18 -25.39
C ILE A 328 -2.85 -19.72 -24.03
N THR A 329 -2.57 -21.00 -23.75
CA THR A 329 -2.89 -21.61 -22.46
C THR A 329 -2.23 -20.85 -21.30
N THR A 330 -0.97 -20.47 -21.46
CA THR A 330 -0.22 -19.70 -20.45
C THR A 330 -0.73 -18.26 -20.34
N LEU A 331 -1.15 -17.64 -21.46
CA LEU A 331 -1.73 -16.30 -21.49
C LEU A 331 -3.07 -16.26 -20.75
N ILE A 332 -3.91 -17.31 -20.89
CA ILE A 332 -5.15 -17.45 -20.13
C ILE A 332 -4.84 -17.44 -18.62
N ALA A 333 -3.84 -18.21 -18.19
CA ALA A 333 -3.41 -18.21 -16.80
C ALA A 333 -2.94 -16.82 -16.34
N ALA A 334 -2.16 -16.10 -17.16
CA ALA A 334 -1.74 -14.74 -16.86
C ALA A 334 -2.94 -13.77 -16.69
N VAL A 335 -3.96 -13.86 -17.55
CA VAL A 335 -5.18 -13.04 -17.46
C VAL A 335 -5.96 -13.34 -16.17
N ILE A 336 -6.08 -14.61 -15.79
CA ILE A 336 -6.73 -15.02 -14.54
C ILE A 336 -5.94 -14.49 -13.34
N LEU A 337 -4.61 -14.64 -13.34
CA LEU A 337 -3.73 -14.12 -12.27
C LEU A 337 -3.77 -12.60 -12.18
N TYR A 338 -3.90 -11.88 -13.29
CA TYR A 338 -4.05 -10.43 -13.27
C TYR A 338 -5.42 -9.99 -12.71
N SER A 339 -6.48 -10.71 -13.09
CA SER A 339 -7.86 -10.38 -12.70
C SER A 339 -8.14 -10.66 -11.22
N PHE A 340 -7.68 -11.80 -10.71
CA PHE A 340 -7.95 -12.27 -9.35
C PHE A 340 -6.76 -12.13 -8.39
N GLY A 341 -5.54 -11.99 -8.91
CA GLY A 341 -4.35 -11.83 -8.09
C GLY A 341 -4.33 -10.50 -7.35
N THR A 342 -3.58 -10.44 -6.26
CA THR A 342 -3.41 -9.22 -5.45
C THR A 342 -1.94 -8.85 -5.34
N GLY A 343 -1.67 -7.54 -5.29
CA GLY A 343 -0.34 -6.96 -5.11
C GLY A 343 0.74 -7.60 -6.00
N PRO A 344 1.70 -8.37 -5.44
CA PRO A 344 2.81 -8.94 -6.21
C PRO A 344 2.40 -9.92 -7.32
N ILE A 345 1.27 -10.63 -7.17
CA ILE A 345 0.79 -11.60 -8.18
C ILE A 345 0.37 -10.88 -9.46
N LYS A 346 -0.18 -9.66 -9.36
CA LYS A 346 -0.51 -8.84 -10.53
C LYS A 346 0.75 -8.42 -11.29
N GLY A 347 1.81 -8.07 -10.56
CA GLY A 347 3.11 -7.75 -11.16
C GLY A 347 3.67 -8.92 -11.96
N PHE A 348 3.66 -10.12 -11.38
CA PHE A 348 4.04 -11.35 -12.08
C PHE A 348 3.18 -11.58 -13.34
N ALA A 349 1.86 -11.45 -13.23
CA ALA A 349 0.93 -11.67 -14.34
C ALA A 349 1.19 -10.72 -15.53
N ILE A 350 1.44 -9.44 -15.26
CA ILE A 350 1.78 -8.44 -16.28
C ILE A 350 3.09 -8.83 -16.99
N THR A 351 4.15 -9.14 -16.22
CA THR A 351 5.44 -9.54 -16.80
C THR A 351 5.34 -10.81 -17.63
N LEU A 352 4.55 -11.78 -17.17
CA LEU A 352 4.32 -13.05 -17.86
C LEU A 352 3.56 -12.82 -19.18
N GLY A 353 2.46 -12.08 -19.14
CA GLY A 353 1.63 -11.82 -20.33
C GLY A 353 2.38 -11.04 -21.41
N ILE A 354 3.09 -9.98 -21.03
CA ILE A 354 3.94 -9.20 -21.97
C ILE A 354 5.04 -10.10 -22.55
N GLY A 355 5.72 -10.86 -21.70
CA GLY A 355 6.81 -11.72 -22.13
C GLY A 355 6.37 -12.82 -23.09
N ILE A 356 5.19 -13.40 -22.91
CA ILE A 356 4.62 -14.38 -23.84
C ILE A 356 4.33 -13.75 -25.21
N LEU A 357 3.62 -12.61 -25.23
CA LEU A 357 3.25 -11.95 -26.49
C LEU A 357 4.48 -11.47 -27.27
N SER A 358 5.44 -10.87 -26.57
CA SER A 358 6.71 -10.44 -27.16
C SER A 358 7.55 -11.63 -27.63
N SER A 359 7.61 -12.72 -26.85
CA SER A 359 8.31 -13.94 -27.22
C SER A 359 7.74 -14.59 -28.47
N MET A 360 6.41 -14.75 -28.55
CA MET A 360 5.76 -15.30 -29.74
C MET A 360 6.08 -14.47 -30.98
N PHE A 361 6.00 -13.14 -30.87
CA PHE A 361 6.31 -12.24 -31.97
C PHE A 361 7.78 -12.36 -32.42
N THR A 362 8.71 -12.33 -31.47
CA THR A 362 10.15 -12.39 -31.77
C THR A 362 10.59 -13.76 -32.28
N ALA A 363 10.06 -14.85 -31.73
CA ALA A 363 10.36 -16.22 -32.15
C ALA A 363 9.76 -16.55 -33.53
N ILE A 364 8.50 -16.20 -33.79
CA ILE A 364 7.81 -16.61 -35.02
C ILE A 364 8.11 -15.65 -36.17
N MET A 365 7.95 -14.33 -35.98
CA MET A 365 8.20 -13.37 -37.05
C MET A 365 9.67 -12.95 -37.09
N GLY A 366 10.25 -12.61 -35.93
CA GLY A 366 11.61 -12.08 -35.86
C GLY A 366 12.66 -13.06 -36.38
N THR A 367 12.72 -14.27 -35.82
CA THR A 367 13.72 -15.25 -36.26
C THR A 367 13.49 -15.71 -37.70
N ARG A 368 12.22 -15.86 -38.14
CA ARG A 368 11.89 -16.24 -39.52
C ARG A 368 12.37 -15.19 -40.52
N ALA A 369 12.19 -13.90 -40.22
CA ALA A 369 12.67 -12.81 -41.06
C ALA A 369 14.21 -12.83 -41.18
N ILE A 370 14.92 -13.03 -40.06
CA ILE A 370 16.39 -13.07 -40.05
C ILE A 370 16.90 -14.32 -40.80
N ILE A 371 16.33 -15.49 -40.55
CA ILE A 371 16.74 -16.75 -41.20
C ILE A 371 16.44 -16.69 -42.70
N ASN A 372 15.29 -16.18 -43.11
CA ASN A 372 14.98 -15.98 -44.53
C ASN A 372 15.89 -14.93 -45.18
N LEU A 373 16.32 -13.89 -44.45
CA LEU A 373 17.28 -12.92 -44.98
C LEU A 373 18.67 -13.55 -45.21
N ILE A 374 19.12 -14.40 -44.29
CA ILE A 374 20.44 -15.07 -44.36
C ILE A 374 20.45 -16.16 -45.44
N TYR A 375 19.42 -16.99 -45.50
CA TYR A 375 19.37 -18.17 -46.37
C TYR A 375 18.58 -17.96 -47.68
N GLY A 376 17.69 -16.97 -47.76
CA GLY A 376 16.89 -16.68 -48.96
C GLY A 376 17.68 -16.11 -50.14
N ARG A 377 18.93 -15.64 -49.93
CA ARG A 377 19.81 -15.15 -51.01
C ARG A 377 20.77 -16.20 -51.60
N ARG A 378 20.81 -17.43 -51.08
CA ARG A 378 21.73 -18.48 -51.56
C ARG A 378 20.98 -19.55 -52.36
N ALA A 379 21.13 -19.51 -53.69
CA ALA A 379 20.48 -20.44 -54.63
C ALA A 379 20.90 -21.93 -54.49
N ARG A 380 21.99 -22.22 -53.76
CA ARG A 380 22.42 -23.58 -53.39
C ARG A 380 22.95 -23.59 -51.96
N VAL A 381 22.07 -23.84 -51.00
CA VAL A 381 22.46 -24.18 -49.63
C VAL A 381 22.63 -25.69 -49.59
N GLN A 382 23.86 -26.19 -49.49
CA GLN A 382 24.14 -27.64 -49.41
C GLN A 382 24.07 -28.18 -47.97
N SER A 383 24.14 -27.31 -46.96
CA SER A 383 24.01 -27.69 -45.55
C SER A 383 23.53 -26.51 -44.70
N LEU A 384 22.68 -26.80 -43.72
CA LEU A 384 22.27 -25.85 -42.69
C LEU A 384 23.15 -26.06 -41.45
N SER A 385 23.67 -24.96 -40.91
CA SER A 385 24.45 -24.97 -39.67
C SER A 385 23.51 -24.93 -38.46
N ILE A 386 22.66 -25.95 -38.34
CA ILE A 386 21.63 -26.05 -37.30
C ILE A 386 21.94 -27.12 -36.28
#